data_AF-A0A6T7Y461-F1
#
_entry.id   AF-A0A6T7Y461-F1
#
_cell.length_a   1.000
_cell.length_b   1.000
_cell.length_c   1.000
_cell.angle_alpha   90.00
_cell.angle_beta   90.00
_cell.angle_gamma   90.00
#
_symmetry.space_group_name_H-M   'P 1'
#
loop_
_entity.id
_entity.type
_entity.pdbx_description
1 polymer ?
#
loop_
_entity_poly.entity_id
_entity_poly.type
_entity_poly.pdbx_seq_one_letter_code
_entity_poly.pdbx_strand_id
1 'polypeptide(L)'
;GRLPEEPADGTPAARVAIRMPDGVRASRKFPAEASLQALIDFVVVQLAGSPSTTQGTGRWQLSSQYPPMKIAFSSHTATIEDAEKETLTFTTAGLAPSAQLHLAAA
;
A
#
# COMPACT_ATOMS: atom_id res chain seq x y z
N GLY A 1 12.26 2.90 -0.52
CA GLY A 1 13.09 2.39 -1.62
C GLY A 1 12.65 3.02 -2.93
N ARG A 2 13.16 2.56 -4.08
CA ARG A 2 12.62 2.94 -5.39
C ARG A 2 11.41 2.06 -5.67
N LEU A 3 10.29 2.66 -6.08
CA LEU A 3 9.11 1.91 -6.50
C LEU A 3 9.44 1.00 -7.69
N PRO A 4 8.97 -0.27 -7.71
CA PRO A 4 9.16 -1.15 -8.85
C PRO A 4 8.45 -0.58 -10.08
N GLU A 5 8.90 -0.92 -11.28
CA GLU A 5 8.24 -0.51 -12.52
C GLU A 5 6.82 -1.09 -12.61
N GLU A 6 5.90 -0.34 -13.21
CA GLU A 6 4.52 -0.79 -13.35
C GLU A 6 4.42 -1.91 -14.41
N PRO A 7 3.86 -3.08 -14.08
CA PRO A 7 3.80 -4.19 -15.03
C PRO A 7 2.96 -3.86 -16.28
N ALA A 8 3.43 -4.31 -17.44
CA ALA A 8 2.72 -4.22 -18.71
C ALA A 8 1.44 -5.08 -18.70
N ASP A 9 0.48 -4.73 -19.57
CA ASP A 9 -0.75 -5.50 -19.69
C ASP A 9 -0.49 -6.95 -20.13
N GLY A 10 -1.18 -7.90 -19.48
CA GLY A 10 -1.02 -9.34 -19.71
C GLY A 10 0.04 -10.02 -18.83
N THR A 11 0.80 -9.28 -18.02
CA THR A 11 1.72 -9.86 -17.03
C THR A 11 1.01 -10.14 -15.70
N PRO A 12 1.42 -11.17 -14.93
CA PRO A 12 0.91 -11.41 -13.57
C PRO A 12 1.18 -10.20 -12.65
N ALA A 13 0.11 -9.51 -12.26
CA ALA A 13 0.18 -8.29 -11.49
C ALA A 13 -0.96 -8.19 -10.48
N ALA A 14 -0.72 -7.43 -9.41
CA ALA A 14 -1.73 -7.00 -8.46
C ALA A 14 -2.17 -5.57 -8.79
N ARG A 15 -3.46 -5.39 -9.12
CA ARG A 15 -4.10 -4.07 -9.30
C ARG A 15 -4.58 -3.56 -7.96
N VAL A 16 -3.91 -2.55 -7.43
CA VAL A 16 -4.20 -2.04 -6.10
C VAL A 16 -4.84 -0.67 -6.19
N ALA A 17 -6.00 -0.52 -5.56
CA ALA A 17 -6.68 0.75 -5.38
C ALA A 17 -6.74 1.12 -3.90
N ILE A 18 -6.35 2.34 -3.57
CA ILE A 18 -6.23 2.84 -2.21
C ILE A 18 -7.12 4.06 -2.08
N ARG A 19 -8.06 4.01 -1.14
CA ARG A 19 -8.82 5.18 -0.72
C ARG A 19 -8.03 5.95 0.33
N MET A 20 -7.61 7.15 -0.03
CA MET A 20 -6.86 8.07 0.79
C MET A 20 -7.79 8.78 1.81
N PRO A 21 -7.24 9.32 2.92
CA PRO A 21 -8.03 10.00 3.96
C PRO A 21 -8.80 11.23 3.46
N ASP A 22 -8.27 11.90 2.43
CA ASP A 22 -8.90 13.04 1.76
C ASP A 22 -10.03 12.63 0.78
N GLY A 23 -10.33 11.34 0.69
CA GLY A 23 -11.31 10.77 -0.22
C GLY A 23 -10.81 10.53 -1.63
N VAL A 24 -9.58 10.95 -1.97
CA VAL A 24 -8.96 10.67 -3.25
C VAL A 24 -8.66 9.18 -3.37
N ARG A 25 -8.75 8.66 -4.60
CA ARG A 25 -8.40 7.28 -4.90
C ARG A 25 -7.08 7.24 -5.66
N ALA A 26 -6.07 6.63 -5.05
CA ALA A 26 -4.82 6.28 -5.72
C ALA A 26 -4.91 4.85 -6.27
N SER A 27 -4.35 4.59 -7.46
CA SER A 27 -4.39 3.27 -8.09
C SER A 27 -3.08 2.99 -8.80
N ARG A 28 -2.59 1.76 -8.70
CA ARG A 28 -1.36 1.32 -9.37
C ARG A 28 -1.29 -0.20 -9.52
N LYS A 29 -0.64 -0.70 -10.58
CA LYS A 29 -0.26 -2.11 -10.70
C LYS A 29 1.10 -2.38 -10.07
N PHE A 30 1.22 -3.52 -9.40
CA PHE A 30 2.48 -4.03 -8.86
C PHE A 30 2.75 -5.42 -9.42
N PRO A 31 4.02 -5.84 -9.60
CA PRO A 31 4.33 -7.24 -9.84
C PRO A 31 3.72 -8.11 -8.74
N ALA A 32 3.10 -9.24 -9.08
CA ALA A 32 2.40 -10.08 -8.09
C ALA A 32 3.34 -10.58 -6.97
N GLU A 33 4.60 -10.82 -7.30
CA GLU A 33 5.64 -11.27 -6.36
C GLU A 33 6.45 -10.13 -5.72
N ALA A 34 6.06 -8.87 -5.95
CA ALA A 34 6.69 -7.77 -5.23
C ALA A 34 6.31 -7.82 -3.74
N SER A 35 7.24 -7.41 -2.87
CA SER A 35 7.00 -7.28 -1.43
C SER A 35 5.93 -6.22 -1.14
N LEU A 36 5.14 -6.42 -0.07
CA LEU A 36 4.20 -5.42 0.44
C LEU A 36 4.90 -4.11 0.85
N GLN A 37 6.21 -4.10 1.07
CA GLN A 37 6.97 -2.87 1.28
C GLN A 37 6.84 -1.91 0.09
N ALA A 38 6.72 -2.41 -1.14
CA ALA A 38 6.48 -1.57 -2.32
C ALA A 38 5.12 -0.85 -2.29
N LEU A 39 4.11 -1.46 -1.66
CA LEU A 39 2.81 -0.84 -1.42
C LEU A 39 2.94 0.32 -0.43
N ILE A 40 3.68 0.11 0.67
CA ILE A 40 3.92 1.14 1.68
C ILE A 40 4.71 2.32 1.10
N ASP A 41 5.79 2.05 0.36
CA ASP A 41 6.56 3.08 -0.34
C ASP A 41 5.64 3.93 -1.25
N PHE A 42 4.69 3.30 -1.95
CA PHE A 42 3.76 4.00 -2.82
C PHE A 42 2.81 4.90 -2.03
N VAL A 43 2.28 4.40 -0.91
CA VAL A 43 1.39 5.18 -0.05
C VAL A 43 2.10 6.38 0.57
N VAL A 44 3.35 6.22 1.01
CA VAL A 44 4.14 7.33 1.55
C VAL A 44 4.37 8.42 0.51
N VAL A 45 4.61 8.05 -0.77
CA VAL A 45 4.69 9.01 -1.88
C VAL A 45 3.37 9.76 -2.08
N GLN A 46 2.22 9.05 -2.02
CA GLN A 46 0.91 9.68 -2.15
C GLN A 46 0.59 10.62 -0.98
N LEU A 47 0.94 10.23 0.25
CA LEU A 47 0.79 11.06 1.45
C LEU A 47 1.64 12.33 1.37
N ALA A 48 2.90 12.24 0.93
CA ALA A 48 3.76 13.40 0.77
C ALA A 48 3.22 14.42 -0.26
N GLY A 49 2.46 13.96 -1.26
CA GLY A 49 1.80 14.82 -2.24
C GLY A 49 0.44 15.37 -1.79
N SER A 50 -0.14 14.91 -0.68
CA SER A 50 -1.48 15.32 -0.23
C SER A 50 -1.40 16.36 0.91
N PRO A 51 -1.83 17.62 0.68
CA PRO A 51 -1.69 18.70 1.65
C PRO A 51 -2.53 18.52 2.92
N SER A 52 -3.54 17.66 2.89
CA SER A 52 -4.44 17.36 4.01
C SER A 52 -3.89 16.32 5.00
N THR A 53 -2.78 15.66 4.69
CA THR A 53 -2.24 14.55 5.49
C THR A 53 -0.95 14.89 6.26
N THR A 54 -0.47 16.13 6.15
CA THR A 54 0.80 16.61 6.75
C THR A 54 0.74 16.93 8.25
N GLN A 55 -0.41 16.82 8.92
CA GLN A 55 -0.60 17.23 10.33
C GLN A 55 -0.76 16.08 11.34
N GLY A 56 -0.36 14.85 11.00
CA GLY A 56 -0.58 13.66 11.84
C GLY A 56 0.65 13.13 12.60
N THR A 57 0.43 12.10 13.43
CA THR A 57 1.46 11.30 14.15
C THR A 57 2.45 10.58 13.23
N GLY A 58 2.15 10.56 11.92
CA GLY A 58 2.86 9.80 10.90
C GLY A 58 2.72 8.29 11.04
N ARG A 59 1.76 7.81 11.85
CA ARG A 59 1.38 6.39 11.90
C ARG A 59 0.08 6.18 11.15
N TRP A 60 0.07 5.13 10.36
CA TRP A 60 -0.98 4.86 9.40
C TRP A 60 -1.29 3.37 9.34
N GLN A 61 -2.51 3.06 8.95
CA GLN A 61 -2.96 1.70 8.73
C GLN A 61 -3.65 1.58 7.37
N LEU A 62 -3.16 0.65 6.55
CA LEU A 62 -3.91 0.15 5.40
C LEU A 62 -4.80 -1.00 5.84
N SER A 63 -6.05 -1.00 5.38
CA SER A 63 -6.99 -2.08 5.64
C SER A 63 -7.69 -2.53 4.37
N SER A 64 -7.86 -3.83 4.18
CA SER A 64 -8.72 -4.40 3.14
C SER A 64 -9.81 -5.24 3.78
N GLN A 65 -10.98 -5.27 3.14
CA GLN A 65 -12.09 -6.13 3.53
C GLN A 65 -12.00 -7.51 2.87
N TYR A 66 -11.39 -7.60 1.69
CA TYR A 66 -11.31 -8.83 0.89
C TYR A 66 -9.98 -8.89 0.11
N PRO A 67 -9.02 -9.73 0.54
CA PRO A 67 -9.03 -10.47 1.81
C PRO A 67 -8.96 -9.53 3.02
N PRO A 68 -9.51 -9.91 4.20
CA PRO A 68 -9.33 -9.14 5.42
C PRO A 68 -7.85 -8.99 5.77
N MET A 69 -7.34 -7.76 5.74
CA MET A 69 -5.94 -7.47 6.02
C MET A 69 -5.79 -6.11 6.69
N LYS A 70 -4.80 -5.98 7.58
CA LYS A 70 -4.40 -4.71 8.19
C LYS A 70 -2.88 -4.58 8.22
N ILE A 71 -2.33 -3.51 7.66
CA ILE A 71 -0.90 -3.23 7.64
C ILE A 71 -0.68 -1.89 8.33
N ALA A 72 -0.13 -1.92 9.54
CA ALA A 72 0.31 -0.72 10.24
C ALA A 72 1.72 -0.34 9.76
N PHE A 73 1.96 0.95 9.56
CA PHE A 73 3.24 1.47 9.09
C PHE A 73 3.46 2.93 9.54
N SER A 74 4.71 3.35 9.55
CA SER A 74 5.11 4.74 9.79
C SER A 74 5.46 5.43 8.46
N SER A 75 4.89 6.61 8.20
CA SER A 75 5.21 7.42 7.03
C SER A 75 6.57 8.11 7.12
N HIS A 76 7.14 8.26 8.33
CA HIS A 76 8.45 8.86 8.53
C HIS A 76 9.59 7.93 8.13
N THR A 77 9.44 6.64 8.43
CA THR A 77 10.44 5.60 8.15
C THR A 77 10.08 4.76 6.94
N ALA A 78 8.85 4.88 6.44
CA ALA A 78 8.28 4.04 5.39
C ALA A 78 8.45 2.55 5.71
N THR A 79 8.21 2.13 6.95
CA THR A 79 8.43 0.74 7.40
C THR A 79 7.13 0.14 7.90
N ILE A 80 6.88 -1.11 7.52
CA ILE A 80 5.81 -1.93 8.09
C ILE A 80 6.15 -2.21 9.56
N GLU A 81 5.19 -2.03 10.46
CA GLU A 81 5.39 -2.24 11.91
C GLU A 81 5.25 -3.72 12.31
N ASP A 82 4.75 -4.56 11.41
CA ASP A 82 4.55 -5.99 11.58
C ASP A 82 5.53 -6.80 10.72
N ALA A 83 6.50 -7.44 11.35
CA ALA A 83 7.56 -8.20 10.70
C ALA A 83 7.03 -9.39 9.86
N GLU A 84 5.89 -10.00 10.22
CA GLU A 84 5.31 -11.07 9.42
C GLU A 84 4.88 -10.53 8.04
N LYS A 85 4.30 -9.31 8.02
CA LYS A 85 3.80 -8.67 6.80
C LYS A 85 4.89 -8.10 5.91
N GLU A 86 6.05 -7.79 6.47
CA GLU A 86 7.21 -7.32 5.71
C GLU A 86 7.73 -8.38 4.72
N THR A 87 7.60 -9.66 5.09
CA THR A 87 8.03 -10.79 4.24
C THR A 87 7.01 -11.21 3.17
N LEU A 88 5.79 -10.66 3.21
CA LEU A 88 4.73 -11.03 2.28
C LEU A 88 4.89 -10.35 0.91
N THR A 89 4.38 -11.04 -0.10
CA THR A 89 4.17 -10.55 -1.46
C THR A 89 2.69 -10.26 -1.71
N PHE A 90 2.34 -9.56 -2.79
CA PHE A 90 0.92 -9.35 -3.13
C PHE A 90 0.16 -10.68 -3.35
N THR A 91 0.80 -11.69 -3.93
CA THR A 91 0.20 -13.04 -4.09
C THR A 91 -0.07 -13.71 -2.75
N THR A 92 0.94 -13.81 -1.89
CA THR A 92 0.84 -14.50 -0.59
C THR A 92 -0.05 -13.76 0.41
N ALA A 93 -0.17 -12.44 0.27
CA ALA A 93 -1.12 -11.61 0.99
C ALA A 93 -2.56 -11.68 0.44
N GLY A 94 -2.79 -12.39 -0.67
CA GLY A 94 -4.08 -12.47 -1.34
C GLY A 94 -4.56 -11.15 -1.97
N LEU A 95 -3.65 -10.20 -2.20
CA LEU A 95 -3.95 -8.90 -2.82
C LEU A 95 -3.88 -8.94 -4.36
N ALA A 96 -3.34 -10.04 -4.92
CA ALA A 96 -3.41 -10.34 -6.35
C ALA A 96 -4.68 -11.17 -6.66
N PRO A 97 -5.33 -10.98 -7.83
CA PRO A 97 -4.96 -10.07 -8.92
C PRO A 97 -5.42 -8.62 -8.69
N SER A 98 -6.27 -8.37 -7.70
CA SER A 98 -6.74 -7.03 -7.37
C SER A 98 -7.10 -6.87 -5.90
N ALA A 99 -6.78 -5.71 -5.33
CA ALA A 99 -7.14 -5.35 -3.97
C ALA A 99 -7.67 -3.93 -3.87
N GLN A 100 -8.63 -3.74 -2.98
CA GLN A 100 -9.09 -2.43 -2.53
C GLN A 100 -8.70 -2.24 -1.07
N LEU A 101 -8.03 -1.13 -0.79
CA LEU A 101 -7.52 -0.79 0.54
C LEU A 101 -8.03 0.59 0.96
N HIS A 102 -8.19 0.76 2.25
CA HIS A 102 -8.53 2.01 2.90
C HIS A 102 -7.36 2.41 3.80
N LEU A 103 -6.88 3.64 3.60
CA LEU A 103 -5.86 4.25 4.44
C LEU A 103 -6.52 5.08 5.54
N ALA A 104 -6.12 4.85 6.79
CA ALA A 104 -6.55 5.63 7.95
C ALA A 104 -5.35 5.93 8.84
N ALA A 105 -5.40 7.02 9.60
CA ALA A 105 -4.45 7.25 10.69
C ALA A 105 -4.63 6.16 11.76
N ALA A 106 -3.51 5.69 12.32
CA ALA A 106 -3.47 4.63 13.35
C ALA A 106 -3.40 5.22 14.76
#